data_AF-A0A944WUZ7-F1
#
_entry.id   AF-A0A944WUZ7-F1
#
_cell.length_a   1.000
_cell.length_b   1.000
_cell.length_c   1.000
_cell.angle_alpha   90.00
_cell.angle_beta   90.00
_cell.angle_gamma   90.00
#
_symmetry.space_group_name_H-M   'P 1'
#
loop_
_entity.id
_entity.type
_entity.pdbx_description
1 polymer ?
#
loop_
_entity_poly.entity_id
_entity_poly.type
_entity_poly.pdbx_seq_one_letter_code
_entity_poly.pdbx_strand_id
1 'polypeptide(L)'
;MAYNCLKAPLQAAYAKSGDQVAKAYPTWVNYATAPYQSATHGDRYANNYANAVAKSYGKYEESGKMPVGAVLAKDSFMAHPNGKVSPGPLFIMQKMAAGFNKPSGDWRYSMIMPNGSTLGVTNGKGSANVAFCIECHASMEDQDHMFFLPEEVRH
;
A
#
# COMPACT_ATOMS: atom_id res chain seq x y z
N MET A 1 -4.61 15.51 13.82
CA MET A 1 -4.76 15.69 12.36
C MET A 1 -6.05 15.03 11.89
N ALA A 2 -6.66 15.50 10.78
CA ALA A 2 -7.93 14.97 10.26
C ALA A 2 -7.91 13.45 10.00
N TYR A 3 -6.74 12.90 9.64
CA TYR A 3 -6.53 11.45 9.49
C TYR A 3 -6.80 10.65 10.78
N ASN A 4 -6.49 11.19 11.96
CA ASN A 4 -6.70 10.47 13.24
C ASN A 4 -8.18 10.13 13.46
N CYS A 5 -9.09 10.97 12.96
CA CYS A 5 -10.53 10.72 13.02
C CYS A 5 -10.99 9.63 12.03
N LEU A 6 -10.26 9.45 10.92
CA LEU A 6 -10.58 8.46 9.88
C LEU A 6 -9.90 7.11 10.11
N LYS A 7 -8.75 7.07 10.78
CA LYS A 7 -7.90 5.87 10.86
C LYS A 7 -8.66 4.63 11.35
N ALA A 8 -9.29 4.71 12.52
CA ALA A 8 -10.03 3.59 13.10
C ALA A 8 -11.20 3.10 12.23
N PRO A 9 -12.15 3.97 11.76
CA PRO A 9 -13.24 3.52 10.91
C PRO A 9 -12.76 2.97 9.55
N LEU A 10 -11.68 3.54 9.00
CA LEU A 10 -11.08 3.08 7.75
C LEU A 10 -10.50 1.67 7.88
N GLN A 11 -9.71 1.43 8.93
CA GLN A 11 -9.15 0.13 9.27
C GLN A 11 -10.24 -0.93 9.50
N ALA A 12 -11.29 -0.57 10.25
CA ALA A 12 -12.43 -1.45 10.47
C ALA A 12 -13.17 -1.80 9.17
N ALA A 13 -13.26 -0.86 8.23
CA ALA A 13 -13.90 -1.11 6.95
C ALA A 13 -13.08 -2.05 6.06
N TYR A 14 -11.76 -1.86 5.96
CA TYR A 14 -10.90 -2.76 5.19
C TYR A 14 -10.91 -4.19 5.73
N ALA A 15 -10.97 -4.36 7.06
CA ALA A 15 -11.04 -5.68 7.70
C ALA A 15 -12.26 -6.52 7.25
N LYS A 16 -13.33 -5.89 6.76
CA LYS A 16 -14.53 -6.57 6.22
C LYS A 16 -14.27 -7.33 4.93
N SER A 17 -13.17 -7.04 4.22
CA SER A 17 -12.77 -7.79 3.01
C SER A 17 -12.48 -9.26 3.27
N GLY A 18 -12.21 -9.64 4.52
CA GLY A 18 -11.73 -10.97 4.86
C GLY A 18 -10.23 -11.17 4.60
N ASP A 19 -9.56 -10.22 3.95
CA ASP A 19 -8.13 -10.27 3.66
C ASP A 19 -7.31 -10.18 4.95
N GLN A 20 -6.33 -11.07 5.10
CA GLN A 20 -5.53 -11.18 6.33
C GLN A 20 -4.54 -10.03 6.48
N VAL A 21 -4.02 -9.50 5.37
CA VAL A 21 -3.15 -8.31 5.38
C VAL A 21 -3.97 -7.09 5.81
N ALA A 22 -5.17 -6.92 5.26
CA ALA A 22 -6.06 -5.81 5.61
C ALA A 22 -6.44 -5.79 7.10
N LYS A 23 -6.52 -6.96 7.74
CA LYS A 23 -6.74 -7.09 9.18
C LYS A 23 -5.49 -6.83 10.01
N ALA A 24 -4.31 -7.21 9.50
CA ALA A 24 -3.06 -7.18 10.26
C ALA A 24 -2.30 -5.85 10.15
N TYR A 25 -2.38 -5.15 9.02
CA TYR A 25 -1.60 -3.93 8.77
C TYR A 25 -1.74 -2.81 9.82
N PRO A 26 -2.88 -2.65 10.55
CA PRO A 26 -2.98 -1.62 11.58
C PRO A 26 -1.96 -1.75 12.71
N THR A 27 -1.36 -2.95 12.88
CA THR A 27 -0.35 -3.25 13.91
C THR A 27 1.09 -3.05 13.43
N TRP A 28 1.29 -2.73 12.15
CA TRP A 28 2.61 -2.63 11.53
C TRP A 28 3.24 -1.25 11.73
N VAL A 29 4.55 -1.16 11.47
CA VAL A 29 5.28 0.11 11.51
C VAL A 29 4.80 0.97 10.35
N ASN A 30 4.33 2.19 10.67
CA ASN A 30 4.14 3.25 9.68
C ASN A 30 5.49 3.97 9.48
N TYR A 31 6.02 3.94 8.26
CA TYR A 31 7.23 4.64 7.89
C TYR A 31 6.98 6.09 7.49
N ALA A 32 5.72 6.51 7.40
CA ALA A 32 5.34 7.91 7.25
C ALA A 32 5.10 8.56 8.63
N THR A 33 5.81 9.65 8.92
CA THR A 33 5.60 10.47 10.13
C THR A 33 4.35 11.34 10.02
N ALA A 34 3.92 11.66 8.80
CA ALA A 34 2.63 12.27 8.47
C ALA A 34 2.11 11.76 7.12
N PRO A 35 0.78 11.72 6.88
CA PRO A 35 0.25 11.38 5.57
C PRO A 35 0.72 12.37 4.50
N TYR A 36 1.10 11.87 3.33
CA TYR A 36 1.61 12.68 2.22
C TYR A 36 0.74 12.52 0.97
N GLN A 37 0.65 13.57 0.16
CA GLN A 37 -0.11 13.53 -1.08
C GLN A 37 0.62 12.69 -2.13
N SER A 38 -0.10 11.76 -2.75
CA SER A 38 0.42 10.90 -3.80
C SER A 38 -0.41 11.07 -5.08
N ALA A 39 0.16 11.78 -6.05
CA ALA A 39 -0.45 11.99 -7.36
C ALA A 39 -0.76 10.66 -8.06
N THR A 40 0.13 9.66 -7.91
CA THR A 40 -0.01 8.33 -8.54
C THR A 40 -1.13 7.48 -7.95
N HIS A 41 -1.75 7.91 -6.84
CA HIS A 41 -2.91 7.26 -6.22
C HIS A 41 -4.17 8.14 -6.34
N GLY A 42 -4.23 8.99 -7.36
CA GLY A 42 -5.37 9.88 -7.64
C GLY A 42 -5.47 11.02 -6.63
N ASP A 43 -4.34 11.68 -6.37
CA ASP A 43 -4.19 12.82 -5.44
C ASP A 43 -4.63 12.54 -3.99
N ARG A 44 -4.63 11.27 -3.61
CA ARG A 44 -4.92 10.84 -2.24
C ARG A 44 -3.75 11.10 -1.33
N TYR A 45 -4.05 11.37 -0.06
CA TYR A 45 -3.07 11.27 1.01
C TYR A 45 -2.88 9.80 1.38
N ALA A 46 -1.64 9.39 1.57
CA ALA A 46 -1.27 8.02 1.90
C ALA A 46 -0.34 7.96 3.12
N ASN A 47 -0.38 6.82 3.82
CA ASN A 47 0.66 6.39 4.75
C ASN A 47 1.30 5.11 4.23
N ASN A 48 2.49 4.74 4.70
CA ASN A 48 3.19 3.54 4.24
C ASN A 48 3.53 2.64 5.42
N TYR A 49 2.85 1.49 5.49
CA TYR A 49 3.04 0.48 6.52
C TYR A 49 3.85 -0.69 5.95
N ALA A 50 4.75 -1.27 6.76
CA ALA A 50 5.45 -2.50 6.40
C ALA A 50 5.42 -3.52 7.53
N ASN A 51 5.19 -4.79 7.20
CA ASN A 51 5.28 -5.87 8.17
C ASN A 51 6.73 -6.08 8.65
N ALA A 52 6.92 -6.88 9.71
CA ALA A 52 8.24 -7.13 10.28
C ALA A 52 9.24 -7.76 9.27
N VAL A 53 8.74 -8.54 8.30
CA VAL A 53 9.55 -9.15 7.24
C VAL A 53 10.10 -8.08 6.28
N ALA A 54 9.32 -7.03 6.04
CA ALA A 54 9.68 -5.88 5.21
C ALA A 54 10.39 -4.75 6.00
N LYS A 55 10.99 -5.03 7.16
CA LYS A 55 11.63 -3.99 8.00
C LYS A 55 12.71 -3.17 7.29
N SER A 56 13.36 -3.71 6.26
CA SER A 56 14.35 -2.97 5.48
C SER A 56 13.73 -1.86 4.64
N TYR A 57 12.40 -1.78 4.51
CA TYR A 57 11.72 -0.71 3.79
C TYR A 57 12.05 0.68 4.35
N GLY A 58 12.30 0.78 5.66
CA GLY A 58 12.77 2.02 6.31
C GLY A 58 14.20 2.42 6.00
N LYS A 59 14.95 1.61 5.22
CA LYS A 59 16.23 2.02 4.63
C LYS A 59 16.06 2.71 3.28
N TYR A 60 14.81 2.84 2.82
CA TYR A 60 14.46 3.55 1.60
C TYR A 60 15.21 3.00 0.37
N GLU A 61 15.93 3.84 -0.37
CA GLU A 61 16.71 3.45 -1.54
C GLU A 61 17.77 2.37 -1.22
N GLU A 62 18.20 2.25 0.04
CA GLU A 62 19.13 1.22 0.52
C GLU A 62 18.43 -0.06 1.04
N SER A 63 17.11 -0.20 0.83
CA SER A 63 16.32 -1.33 1.33
C SER A 63 16.66 -2.68 0.67
N GLY A 64 17.23 -2.64 -0.53
CA GLY A 64 17.57 -3.81 -1.33
C GLY A 64 16.34 -4.65 -1.72
N LYS A 65 16.57 -5.89 -2.14
CA LYS A 65 15.48 -6.81 -2.51
C LYS A 65 14.74 -7.30 -1.27
N MET A 66 13.42 -7.24 -1.32
CA MET A 66 12.57 -7.72 -0.24
C MET A 66 12.51 -9.26 -0.22
N PRO A 67 12.52 -9.88 0.97
CA PRO A 67 12.33 -11.32 1.09
C PRO A 67 10.88 -11.72 0.81
N VAL A 68 10.66 -12.98 0.42
CA VAL A 68 9.30 -13.56 0.27
C VAL A 68 8.52 -13.38 1.57
N GLY A 69 7.27 -12.94 1.47
CA GLY A 69 6.42 -12.64 2.62
C GLY A 69 6.56 -11.22 3.16
N ALA A 70 7.47 -10.40 2.62
CA ALA A 70 7.45 -8.96 2.83
C ALA A 70 6.14 -8.37 2.32
N VAL A 71 5.52 -7.49 3.11
CA VAL A 71 4.27 -6.82 2.73
C VAL A 71 4.37 -5.34 3.03
N LEU A 72 4.02 -4.55 2.02
CA LEU A 72 3.81 -3.11 2.15
C LEU A 72 2.31 -2.82 1.96
N ALA A 73 1.77 -1.96 2.80
CA ALA A 73 0.39 -1.53 2.75
C ALA A 73 0.30 0.00 2.82
N LYS A 74 -0.57 0.58 1.98
CA LYS A 74 -0.83 2.02 1.97
C LYS A 74 -2.32 2.25 2.17
N ASP A 75 -2.70 2.68 3.37
CA ASP A 75 -4.02 3.25 3.54
C ASP A 75 -4.05 4.66 2.94
N SER A 76 -5.24 5.08 2.52
CA SER A 76 -5.37 6.36 1.84
C SER A 76 -6.69 7.05 2.17
N PHE A 77 -6.70 8.37 1.98
CA PHE A 77 -7.88 9.20 2.11
C PHE A 77 -7.75 10.42 1.19
N MET A 78 -8.87 11.10 0.93
CA MET A 78 -8.86 12.39 0.23
C MET A 78 -9.12 13.50 1.24
N ALA A 79 -8.43 14.64 1.08
CA ALA A 79 -8.76 15.88 1.75
C ALA A 79 -9.49 16.79 0.75
N HIS A 80 -10.59 17.40 1.18
CA HIS A 80 -11.43 18.25 0.35
C HIS A 80 -11.19 19.73 0.68
N PRO A 81 -11.41 20.67 -0.26
CA PRO A 81 -11.23 22.11 -0.01
C PRO A 81 -12.02 22.67 1.17
N ASN A 82 -13.14 22.01 1.53
CA ASN A 82 -13.97 22.38 2.68
C ASN A 82 -13.45 21.82 4.02
N GLY A 83 -12.24 21.28 4.06
CA GLY A 83 -11.61 20.71 5.25
C GLY A 83 -12.12 19.32 5.63
N LYS A 84 -13.10 18.75 4.90
CA LYS A 84 -13.55 17.38 5.14
C LYS A 84 -12.56 16.37 4.56
N VAL A 85 -12.63 15.16 5.08
CA VAL A 85 -11.83 14.03 4.61
C VAL A 85 -12.75 12.87 4.25
N SER A 86 -12.40 12.12 3.19
CA SER A 86 -13.15 10.93 2.78
C SER A 86 -12.24 9.70 2.69
N PRO A 87 -12.73 8.52 3.10
CA PRO A 87 -11.93 7.30 3.10
C PRO A 87 -11.53 6.90 1.68
N GLY A 88 -10.29 6.44 1.51
CA GLY A 88 -9.75 5.94 0.25
C GLY A 88 -9.51 4.43 0.27
N PRO A 89 -9.00 3.84 -0.83
CA PRO A 89 -8.63 2.43 -0.88
C PRO A 89 -7.39 2.11 -0.04
N LEU A 90 -7.27 0.85 0.37
CA LEU A 90 -6.03 0.24 0.85
C LEU A 90 -5.32 -0.41 -0.32
N PHE A 91 -4.08 -0.03 -0.57
CA PHE A 91 -3.21 -0.62 -1.57
C PHE A 91 -2.21 -1.56 -0.89
N ILE A 92 -2.09 -2.78 -1.36
CA ILE A 92 -1.20 -3.79 -0.78
C ILE A 92 -0.28 -4.32 -1.87
N MET A 93 1.00 -4.48 -1.56
CA MET A 93 1.93 -5.29 -2.35
C MET A 93 2.63 -6.31 -1.43
N GLN A 94 2.61 -7.57 -1.82
CA GLN A 94 3.25 -8.67 -1.11
C GLN A 94 4.28 -9.37 -2.00
N LYS A 95 5.51 -9.55 -1.48
CA LYS A 95 6.56 -10.30 -2.17
C LYS A 95 6.22 -11.79 -2.16
N MET A 96 6.08 -12.37 -3.33
CA MET A 96 5.77 -13.78 -3.53
C MET A 96 7.02 -14.58 -3.88
N ALA A 97 6.90 -15.90 -3.91
CA ALA A 97 7.96 -16.78 -4.36
C ALA A 97 8.33 -16.50 -5.84
N ALA A 98 9.57 -16.79 -6.19
CA ALA A 98 10.08 -16.58 -7.54
C ALA A 98 9.20 -17.25 -8.60
N GLY A 99 8.90 -16.53 -9.68
CA GLY A 99 8.06 -17.02 -10.79
C GLY A 99 6.56 -16.83 -10.59
N PHE A 100 6.12 -16.18 -9.50
CA PHE A 100 4.73 -15.83 -9.28
C PHE A 100 4.19 -14.90 -10.37
N ASN A 101 4.91 -13.82 -10.69
CA ASN A 101 4.54 -12.85 -11.71
C ASN A 101 5.77 -12.04 -12.12
N LYS A 102 6.46 -12.47 -13.18
CA LYS A 102 7.70 -11.85 -13.67
C LYS A 102 7.57 -10.34 -13.94
N PRO A 103 6.50 -9.82 -14.60
CA PRO A 103 6.36 -8.38 -14.87
C PRO A 103 6.31 -7.50 -13.61
N SER A 104 5.92 -8.07 -12.47
CA SER A 104 5.87 -7.38 -11.20
C SER A 104 7.10 -7.60 -10.31
N GLY A 105 8.12 -8.32 -10.77
CA GLY A 105 9.21 -8.79 -9.91
C GLY A 105 8.70 -9.69 -8.77
N ASP A 106 7.67 -10.49 -9.05
CA ASP A 106 6.99 -11.37 -8.10
C ASP A 106 6.27 -10.65 -6.95
N TRP A 107 5.83 -9.41 -7.16
CA TRP A 107 4.94 -8.69 -6.25
C TRP A 107 3.47 -8.96 -6.58
N ARG A 108 2.71 -9.47 -5.60
CA ARG A 108 1.25 -9.56 -5.67
C ARG A 108 0.63 -8.25 -5.21
N TYR A 109 -0.12 -7.59 -6.08
CA TYR A 109 -0.90 -6.40 -5.74
C TYR A 109 -2.32 -6.78 -5.32
N SER A 110 -2.88 -6.02 -4.38
CA SER A 110 -4.29 -6.11 -3.99
C SER A 110 -4.82 -4.73 -3.65
N MET A 111 -6.07 -4.46 -4.04
CA MET A 111 -6.73 -3.19 -3.77
C MET A 111 -8.06 -3.43 -3.07
N ILE A 112 -8.20 -2.87 -1.86
CA ILE A 112 -9.40 -3.02 -1.03
C ILE A 112 -10.07 -1.65 -0.91
N MET A 113 -11.34 -1.61 -1.29
CA MET A 113 -12.13 -0.39 -1.26
C MET A 113 -12.52 -0.01 0.17
N PRO A 114 -12.81 1.28 0.45
CA PRO A 114 -13.20 1.74 1.78
C PRO A 114 -14.54 1.18 2.28
N ASN A 115 -15.30 0.47 1.46
CA ASN A 115 -16.49 -0.29 1.88
C ASN A 115 -16.15 -1.75 2.26
N GLY A 116 -14.88 -2.16 2.15
CA GLY A 116 -14.40 -3.50 2.42
C GLY A 116 -14.43 -4.46 1.23
N SER A 117 -14.85 -4.04 0.02
CA SER A 117 -14.79 -4.92 -1.14
C SER A 117 -13.38 -4.99 -1.73
N THR A 118 -12.94 -6.18 -2.14
CA THR A 118 -11.70 -6.34 -2.90
C THR A 118 -11.96 -6.02 -4.37
N LEU A 119 -11.29 -5.00 -4.90
CA LEU A 119 -11.42 -4.58 -6.29
C LEU A 119 -10.63 -5.49 -7.24
N GLY A 120 -9.43 -5.91 -6.83
CA GLY A 120 -8.57 -6.75 -7.66
C GLY A 120 -7.40 -7.34 -6.89
N VAL A 121 -6.91 -8.48 -7.38
CA VAL A 121 -5.72 -9.18 -6.88
C VAL A 121 -4.93 -9.71 -8.08
N THR A 122 -3.60 -9.55 -8.09
CA THR A 122 -2.73 -10.10 -9.15
C THR A 122 -2.94 -11.61 -9.26
N ASN A 123 -3.10 -12.12 -10.49
CA ASN A 123 -3.43 -13.51 -10.80
C ASN A 123 -4.71 -14.05 -10.11
N GLY A 124 -5.59 -13.16 -9.63
CA GLY A 124 -6.83 -13.51 -8.96
C GLY A 124 -8.04 -12.77 -9.53
N LYS A 125 -9.13 -12.75 -8.76
CA LYS A 125 -10.35 -12.04 -9.13
C LYS A 125 -10.06 -10.54 -9.32
N GLY A 126 -10.55 -9.98 -10.42
CA GLY A 126 -10.37 -8.56 -10.73
C GLY A 126 -8.92 -8.18 -11.02
N SER A 127 -8.06 -9.11 -11.46
CA SER A 127 -6.64 -8.86 -11.75
C SER A 127 -6.40 -7.69 -12.72
N ALA A 128 -7.29 -7.48 -13.69
CA ALA A 128 -7.24 -6.33 -14.59
C ALA A 128 -7.28 -4.99 -13.85
N ASN A 129 -7.96 -4.90 -12.70
CA ASN A 129 -8.05 -3.68 -11.90
C ASN A 129 -6.74 -3.34 -11.16
N VAL A 130 -5.77 -4.26 -11.10
CA VAL A 130 -4.45 -4.03 -10.51
C VAL A 130 -3.31 -4.13 -11.52
N ALA A 131 -3.62 -4.22 -12.82
CA ALA A 131 -2.62 -4.24 -13.88
C ALA A 131 -1.81 -2.93 -13.90
N PHE A 132 -2.48 -1.78 -13.74
CA PHE A 132 -1.81 -0.47 -13.64
C PHE A 132 -0.79 -0.41 -12.49
N CYS A 133 -1.04 -1.09 -11.37
CA CYS A 133 -0.08 -1.15 -10.26
C CYS A 133 1.23 -1.78 -10.72
N ILE A 134 1.14 -2.89 -11.46
CA ILE A 134 2.30 -3.62 -11.99
C ILE A 134 3.05 -2.75 -12.99
N GLU A 135 2.34 -2.17 -13.95
CA GLU A 135 2.94 -1.35 -15.01
C GLU A 135 3.70 -0.14 -14.45
N CYS A 136 3.11 0.57 -13.49
CA CYS A 136 3.77 1.71 -12.85
C CYS A 136 5.00 1.26 -12.03
N HIS A 137 4.86 0.20 -11.24
CA HIS A 137 5.95 -0.30 -10.39
C HIS A 137 7.05 -1.05 -11.16
N ALA A 138 6.80 -1.50 -12.39
CA ALA A 138 7.82 -2.05 -13.28
C ALA A 138 8.90 -1.02 -13.64
N SER A 139 8.61 0.28 -13.58
CA SER A 139 9.63 1.33 -13.77
C SER A 139 10.69 1.39 -12.67
N MET A 140 10.47 0.68 -11.56
CA MET A 140 11.31 0.70 -10.35
C MET A 140 12.03 -0.64 -10.12
N GLU A 141 12.36 -1.38 -11.17
CA GLU A 141 13.04 -2.69 -11.08
C GLU A 141 14.32 -2.67 -10.23
N ASP A 142 15.16 -1.64 -10.38
CA ASP A 142 16.44 -1.51 -9.66
C ASP A 142 16.27 -1.35 -8.14
N GLN A 143 15.09 -0.93 -7.68
CA GLN A 143 14.72 -0.80 -6.28
C GLN A 143 13.63 -1.80 -5.88
N ASP A 144 13.66 -2.99 -6.50
CA ASP A 144 12.75 -4.10 -6.25
C ASP A 144 11.28 -3.71 -6.37
N HIS A 145 10.94 -2.90 -7.37
CA HIS A 145 9.61 -2.41 -7.69
C HIS A 145 8.95 -1.57 -6.58
N MET A 146 9.70 -1.06 -5.61
CA MET A 146 9.13 -0.26 -4.54
C MET A 146 9.14 1.22 -4.90
N PHE A 147 8.20 1.99 -4.36
CA PHE A 147 8.30 3.46 -4.31
C PHE A 147 8.39 3.87 -2.85
N PHE A 148 9.30 4.80 -2.56
CA PHE A 148 9.46 5.38 -1.24
C PHE A 148 8.66 6.69 -1.11
N LEU A 149 8.40 7.05 0.14
CA LEU A 149 7.72 8.28 0.50
C LEU A 149 8.68 9.49 0.45
N PRO A 150 8.17 10.73 0.34
CA PRO A 150 8.99 11.94 0.35
C PRO A 150 9.88 12.02 1.59
N GLU A 151 11.10 12.56 1.45
CA GLU A 151 12.10 12.58 2.53
C GLU A 151 11.62 13.29 3.79
N GLU A 152 10.80 14.33 3.63
CA GLU A 152 10.31 15.19 4.70
C GLU A 152 9.36 14.47 5.67
N VAL A 153 8.81 13.32 5.25
CA VAL A 153 7.85 12.52 6.02
C VAL A 153 8.38 11.13 6.36
N ARG A 154 9.67 10.86 6.14
CA ARG A 154 10.33 9.59 6.49
C ARG A 154 10.48 9.44 8.01
N HIS A 155 10.26 8.23 8.53
CA HIS A 155 10.48 7.82 9.92
C HIS A 155 11.93 7.42 10.16
#